data_AF-D2R5S2-F1
#
_entry.id   AF-D2R5S2-F1
#
_cell.length_a   1.000
_cell.length_b   1.000
_cell.length_c   1.000
_cell.angle_alpha   90.00
_cell.angle_beta   90.00
_cell.angle_gamma   90.00
#
_symmetry.space_group_name_H-M   'P 1'
#
loop_
_entity.id
_entity.type
_entity.pdbx_description
1 polymer ?
#
loop_
_entity_poly.entity_id
_entity_poly.type
_entity_poly.pdbx_seq_one_letter_code
_entity_poly.pdbx_strand_id
1 'polypeptide(L)'
;MTSGVELGLVGIPIPVSPYFQKKKEDEFWNHERYERAPILGPILPGGPAVALDPPSDDEVVRAWEKANPIQGGLPFLHERSRNNVRIVKEKIADYVDPPRVVPLLGPVQLHHAHYKCTIYYSETTRVGWPVPHTLVDEDAQEVIYIDHNHFHMVGNVDTGAGANF
;
A
#
# COMPACT_ATOMS: atom_id res chain seq x y z
N MET A 1 -19.18 -49.73 -3.27
CA MET A 1 -18.58 -48.82 -4.26
C MET A 1 -19.27 -47.48 -4.10
N THR A 2 -18.60 -46.51 -3.48
CA THR A 2 -19.14 -45.15 -3.30
C THR A 2 -19.01 -44.41 -4.63
N SER A 3 -20.12 -44.30 -5.35
CA SER A 3 -20.22 -43.45 -6.55
C SER A 3 -19.95 -42.01 -6.14
N GLY A 4 -18.83 -41.44 -6.60
CA GLY A 4 -18.54 -40.02 -6.43
C GLY A 4 -19.56 -39.17 -7.18
N VAL A 5 -19.88 -38.00 -6.66
CA VAL A 5 -20.81 -37.07 -7.31
C VAL A 5 -20.18 -36.58 -8.62
N GLU A 6 -20.62 -37.13 -9.75
CA GLU A 6 -20.25 -36.65 -11.08
C GLU A 6 -20.99 -35.33 -11.35
N LEU A 7 -20.30 -34.20 -11.19
CA LEU A 7 -20.87 -32.85 -11.39
C LEU A 7 -20.98 -32.46 -12.88
N GLY A 8 -20.65 -33.35 -13.82
CA GLY A 8 -20.74 -33.09 -15.26
C GLY A 8 -20.01 -31.79 -15.66
N LEU A 9 -20.63 -30.98 -16.52
CA LEU A 9 -20.10 -29.68 -16.95
C LEU A 9 -19.89 -28.67 -15.80
N VAL A 10 -20.59 -28.84 -14.67
CA VAL A 10 -20.43 -28.01 -13.45
C VAL A 10 -19.17 -28.40 -12.67
N GLY A 11 -18.59 -29.58 -12.96
CA GLY A 11 -17.31 -30.02 -12.42
C GLY A 11 -16.09 -29.45 -13.15
N ILE A 12 -16.28 -28.77 -14.29
CA ILE A 12 -15.20 -28.09 -15.01
C ILE A 12 -15.00 -26.72 -14.34
N PRO A 13 -13.83 -26.44 -13.73
CA PRO A 13 -13.60 -25.17 -13.07
C PRO A 13 -13.73 -24.04 -14.08
N ILE A 14 -14.61 -23.07 -13.79
CA ILE A 14 -14.74 -21.86 -14.60
C ILE A 14 -13.44 -21.07 -14.43
N PRO A 15 -12.69 -20.80 -15.51
CA PRO A 15 -11.44 -20.06 -15.39
C PRO A 15 -11.75 -18.65 -14.87
N VAL A 16 -11.01 -18.24 -13.84
CA VAL A 16 -11.05 -16.87 -13.35
C VAL A 16 -10.44 -15.97 -14.42
N SER A 17 -11.12 -14.89 -14.80
CA SER A 17 -10.56 -13.91 -15.73
C SER A 17 -9.21 -13.40 -15.18
N PRO A 18 -8.18 -13.21 -16.02
CA PRO A 18 -6.90 -12.64 -15.61
C PRO A 18 -7.03 -11.32 -14.84
N TYR A 19 -8.08 -10.53 -15.14
CA TYR A 19 -8.39 -9.31 -14.40
C TYR A 19 -8.71 -9.58 -12.92
N PHE A 20 -9.58 -10.55 -12.64
CA PHE A 20 -9.97 -10.87 -11.26
C PHE A 20 -8.85 -11.57 -10.50
N GLN A 21 -8.07 -12.42 -11.17
CA GLN A 21 -6.89 -13.04 -10.58
C GLN A 21 -5.87 -11.97 -10.17
N LYS A 22 -5.47 -11.09 -11.11
CA LYS A 22 -4.52 -10.01 -10.84
C LYS A 22 -5.00 -9.11 -9.70
N LYS A 23 -6.28 -8.74 -9.70
CA LYS A 23 -6.85 -7.92 -8.62
C LYS A 23 -6.65 -8.57 -7.24
N LYS A 24 -6.83 -9.89 -7.14
CA LYS A 24 -6.63 -10.62 -5.89
C LYS A 24 -5.16 -10.73 -5.50
N GLU A 25 -4.27 -10.90 -6.47
CA GLU A 25 -2.82 -10.89 -6.24
C GLU A 25 -2.35 -9.51 -5.75
N ASP A 26 -2.84 -8.42 -6.33
CA ASP A 26 -2.54 -7.04 -5.92
C ASP A 26 -3.08 -6.74 -4.51
N GLU A 27 -4.30 -7.18 -4.20
CA GLU A 27 -4.89 -7.07 -2.84
C GLU A 27 -4.02 -7.81 -1.81
N PHE A 28 -3.62 -9.05 -2.10
CA PHE A 28 -2.76 -9.83 -1.21
C PHE A 28 -1.37 -9.20 -1.03
N TRP A 29 -0.77 -8.73 -2.12
CA TRP A 29 0.53 -8.05 -2.09
C TRP A 29 0.52 -6.81 -1.19
N ASN A 30 -0.51 -5.96 -1.34
CA ASN A 30 -0.66 -4.75 -0.53
C ASN A 30 -0.92 -5.07 0.93
N HIS A 31 -1.77 -6.07 1.20
CA HIS A 31 -2.05 -6.51 2.56
C HIS A 31 -0.79 -6.97 3.29
N GLU A 32 0.01 -7.84 2.67
CA GLU A 32 1.21 -8.37 3.32
C GLU A 32 2.31 -7.32 3.55
N ARG A 33 2.41 -6.31 2.67
CA ARG A 33 3.52 -5.34 2.70
C ARG A 33 3.21 -4.01 3.37
N TYR A 34 2.02 -3.44 3.13
CA TYR A 34 1.76 -2.02 3.41
C TYR A 34 0.62 -1.80 4.40
N GLU A 35 -0.34 -2.74 4.50
CA GLU A 35 -1.50 -2.56 5.40
C GLU A 35 -1.24 -3.08 6.82
N ARG A 36 -0.11 -3.76 7.07
CA ARG A 36 0.26 -4.33 8.36
C ARG A 36 1.16 -3.38 9.14
N ALA A 37 0.73 -2.98 10.34
CA ALA A 37 1.56 -2.26 11.29
C ALA A 37 2.47 -3.23 12.06
N PRO A 38 3.81 -3.09 11.99
CA PRO A 38 4.71 -3.92 12.77
C PRO A 38 4.63 -3.58 14.26
N ILE A 39 4.90 -4.58 15.09
CA ILE A 39 5.05 -4.44 16.54
C ILE A 39 6.53 -4.65 16.83
N LEU A 40 7.18 -3.60 17.31
CA LEU A 40 8.60 -3.58 17.63
C LEU A 40 8.83 -3.71 19.13
N GLY A 41 10.06 -4.05 19.49
CA GLY A 41 10.52 -4.04 20.88
C GLY A 41 10.44 -2.66 21.54
N PRO A 42 10.64 -2.60 22.86
CA PRO A 42 10.60 -1.36 23.62
C PRO A 42 11.66 -0.36 23.18
N ILE A 43 11.30 0.92 23.11
CA ILE A 43 12.26 2.00 22.92
C ILE A 43 13.13 2.10 24.18
N LEU A 44 14.46 2.02 23.99
CA LEU A 44 15.39 2.18 25.11
C LEU A 44 15.31 3.61 25.68
N PRO A 45 15.39 3.79 27.01
CA PRO A 45 15.42 5.11 27.62
C PRO A 45 16.54 5.99 27.03
N GLY A 46 16.16 7.11 26.40
CA GLY A 46 17.11 8.03 25.75
C GLY A 46 17.61 7.60 24.37
N GLY A 47 17.10 6.50 23.81
CA GLY A 47 17.38 6.11 22.43
C GLY A 47 16.70 7.04 21.41
N PRO A 48 17.19 7.09 20.16
CA PRO A 48 16.54 7.86 19.11
C PRO A 48 15.16 7.25 18.82
N ALA A 49 14.10 7.98 19.12
CA ALA A 49 12.76 7.68 18.66
C ALA A 49 12.64 8.09 17.18
N VAL A 50 13.45 7.48 16.32
CA VAL A 50 13.43 7.73 14.88
C VAL A 50 12.56 6.65 14.26
N ALA A 51 11.61 7.08 13.45
CA ALA A 51 10.74 6.20 12.70
C ALA A 51 11.52 5.19 11.83
N LEU A 52 10.82 4.13 11.43
CA LEU A 52 11.26 3.19 10.40
C LEU A 52 11.64 3.91 9.09
N ASP A 53 12.17 3.12 8.16
CA ASP A 53 12.55 3.55 6.83
C ASP A 53 11.45 4.39 6.14
N PRO A 54 11.85 5.37 5.31
CA PRO A 54 10.91 6.16 4.52
C PRO A 54 10.10 5.26 3.57
N PRO A 55 8.91 5.72 3.13
CA PRO A 55 8.07 4.95 2.21
C PRO A 55 8.84 4.53 0.98
N SER A 56 8.64 3.29 0.55
CA SER A 56 9.28 2.75 -0.64
C SER A 56 8.70 3.40 -1.90
N ASP A 57 9.45 3.43 -3.00
CA ASP A 57 8.90 3.92 -4.27
C ASP A 57 7.70 3.07 -4.73
N ASP A 58 7.74 1.75 -4.52
CA ASP A 58 6.61 0.86 -4.83
C ASP A 58 5.38 1.23 -4.00
N GLU A 59 5.56 1.50 -2.70
CA GLU A 59 4.47 1.91 -1.82
C GLU A 59 3.83 3.22 -2.26
N VAL A 60 4.65 4.22 -2.63
CA VAL A 60 4.15 5.48 -3.17
C VAL A 60 3.37 5.25 -4.46
N VAL A 61 3.89 4.42 -5.37
CA VAL A 61 3.20 4.11 -6.63
C VAL A 61 1.92 3.31 -6.40
N ARG A 62 1.87 2.41 -5.42
CA ARG A 62 0.65 1.65 -5.06
C ARG A 62 -0.40 2.55 -4.43
N ALA A 63 0.00 3.45 -3.54
CA ALA A 63 -0.89 4.47 -2.98
C ALA A 63 -1.40 5.42 -4.07
N TRP A 64 -0.53 5.78 -5.02
CA TRP A 64 -0.88 6.57 -6.19
C TRP A 64 -1.88 5.86 -7.10
N GLU A 65 -1.66 4.58 -7.39
CA GLU A 65 -2.59 3.75 -8.17
C GLU A 65 -3.97 3.66 -7.51
N LYS A 66 -4.00 3.58 -6.17
CA LYS A 66 -5.25 3.55 -5.40
C LYS A 66 -6.03 4.86 -5.48
N ALA A 67 -5.34 6.00 -5.46
CA ALA A 67 -5.95 7.33 -5.51
C ALA A 67 -6.32 7.75 -6.95
N ASN A 68 -5.42 7.49 -7.90
CA ASN A 68 -5.50 7.92 -9.28
C ASN A 68 -4.98 6.81 -10.21
N PRO A 69 -5.85 5.84 -10.56
CA PRO A 69 -5.46 4.63 -11.27
C PRO A 69 -4.69 4.91 -12.57
N ILE A 70 -3.46 4.39 -12.65
CA ILE A 70 -2.58 4.41 -13.81
C ILE A 70 -2.92 3.21 -14.70
N GLN A 71 -3.33 2.09 -14.10
CA GLN A 71 -3.67 0.87 -14.81
C GLN A 71 -5.14 0.86 -15.25
N GLY A 72 -5.39 0.41 -16.47
CA GLY A 72 -6.73 0.24 -17.02
C GLY A 72 -6.97 1.09 -18.26
N GLY A 73 -8.21 1.57 -18.41
CA GLY A 73 -8.67 2.23 -19.62
C GLY A 73 -9.18 1.25 -20.67
N LEU A 74 -9.66 1.82 -21.78
CA LEU A 74 -10.08 1.05 -22.94
C LEU A 74 -9.13 1.41 -24.09
N PRO A 75 -8.36 0.43 -24.61
CA PRO A 75 -7.47 0.67 -25.73
C PRO A 75 -8.19 1.38 -26.87
N PHE A 76 -7.51 2.33 -27.51
CA PHE A 76 -8.02 3.17 -28.60
C PHE A 76 -9.21 4.09 -28.27
N LEU A 77 -9.82 4.00 -27.08
CA LEU A 77 -10.92 4.89 -26.66
C LEU A 77 -10.42 5.98 -25.72
N HIS A 78 -9.73 5.58 -24.65
CA HIS A 78 -9.17 6.50 -23.67
C HIS A 78 -7.97 5.83 -22.99
N GLU A 79 -6.79 6.31 -23.35
CA GLU A 79 -5.51 5.82 -22.83
C GLU A 79 -4.79 6.96 -22.12
N ARG A 80 -4.30 6.70 -20.90
CA ARG A 80 -3.43 7.60 -20.16
C ARG A 80 -2.05 6.97 -20.06
N SER A 81 -1.02 7.74 -20.40
CA SER A 81 0.37 7.35 -20.23
C SER A 81 1.05 8.38 -19.33
N ARG A 82 1.72 7.89 -18.29
CA ARG A 82 2.52 8.72 -17.37
C ARG A 82 3.98 8.37 -17.54
N ASN A 83 4.81 9.38 -17.77
CA ASN A 83 6.24 9.23 -18.04
C ASN A 83 7.06 10.18 -17.14
N ASN A 84 8.38 9.95 -17.08
CA ASN A 84 9.34 10.80 -16.36
C ASN A 84 8.99 11.02 -14.88
N VAL A 85 8.46 9.97 -14.23
CA VAL A 85 8.03 10.01 -12.84
C VAL A 85 9.22 10.29 -11.93
N ARG A 86 9.10 11.32 -11.08
CA ARG A 86 10.06 11.70 -10.05
C ARG A 86 9.33 11.81 -8.72
N ILE A 87 9.80 11.08 -7.72
CA ILE A 87 9.18 11.05 -6.39
C ILE A 87 10.10 11.76 -5.41
N VAL A 88 9.57 12.76 -4.70
CA VAL A 88 10.24 13.47 -3.62
C VAL A 88 9.52 13.16 -2.32
N LYS A 89 10.25 12.67 -1.31
CA LYS A 89 9.69 12.24 -0.03
C LYS A 89 10.17 13.17 1.08
N GLU A 90 9.23 13.73 1.82
CA GLU A 90 9.49 14.68 2.90
C GLU A 90 8.86 14.15 4.20
N LYS A 91 9.66 14.04 5.27
CA LYS A 91 9.13 13.67 6.60
C LYS A 91 8.51 14.91 7.25
N ILE A 92 7.21 14.87 7.49
CA ILE A 92 6.46 16.00 8.08
C ILE A 92 6.49 15.94 9.60
N ALA A 93 6.26 14.75 10.15
CA ALA A 93 6.15 14.55 11.59
C ALA A 93 6.64 13.18 11.99
N ASP A 94 7.29 13.12 13.16
CA ASP A 94 7.90 11.94 13.72
C ASP A 94 7.83 12.06 15.25
N TYR A 95 6.89 11.37 15.88
CA TYR A 95 6.66 11.47 17.32
C TYR A 95 6.03 10.20 17.90
N VAL A 96 6.21 10.02 19.21
CA VAL A 96 5.71 8.87 19.96
C VAL A 96 4.64 9.33 20.94
N ASP A 97 3.49 8.66 20.88
CA ASP A 97 2.39 8.88 21.82
C ASP A 97 2.73 8.35 23.22
N PRO A 98 2.11 8.88 24.29
CA PRO A 98 2.24 8.29 25.62
C PRO A 98 1.74 6.83 25.63
N PRO A 99 2.30 5.96 26.50
CA PRO A 99 1.89 4.57 26.59
C PRO A 99 0.40 4.42 26.84
N ARG A 100 -0.24 3.54 26.06
CA ARG A 100 -1.66 3.18 26.20
C ARG A 100 -1.84 1.68 26.10
N VAL A 101 -2.95 1.17 26.63
CA VAL A 101 -3.31 -0.25 26.48
C VAL A 101 -4.17 -0.41 25.23
N VAL A 102 -3.68 -1.21 24.27
CA VAL A 102 -4.44 -1.58 23.07
C VAL A 102 -4.93 -3.02 23.23
N PRO A 103 -6.22 -3.33 22.93
CA PRO A 103 -6.72 -4.70 22.97
C PRO A 103 -5.85 -5.66 22.14
N LEU A 104 -5.62 -6.87 22.64
CA LEU A 104 -4.75 -7.93 22.07
C LEU A 104 -3.23 -7.66 22.09
N LEU A 105 -2.80 -6.40 22.20
CA LEU A 105 -1.39 -6.01 22.23
C LEU A 105 -0.86 -5.74 23.64
N GLY A 106 -1.73 -5.27 24.55
CA GLY A 106 -1.33 -4.88 25.89
C GLY A 106 -0.77 -3.45 25.95
N PRO A 107 0.15 -3.15 26.90
CA PRO A 107 0.75 -1.83 27.04
C PRO A 107 1.73 -1.56 25.90
N VAL A 108 1.40 -0.59 25.05
CA VAL A 108 2.19 -0.19 23.88
C VAL A 108 2.26 1.33 23.74
N GLN A 109 3.32 1.80 23.11
CA GLN A 109 3.44 3.15 22.58
C GLN A 109 3.20 3.12 21.08
N LEU A 110 2.43 4.07 20.56
CA LEU A 110 2.25 4.25 19.13
C LEU A 110 3.27 5.28 18.64
N HIS A 111 4.06 4.90 17.66
CA HIS A 111 4.98 5.80 16.96
C HIS A 111 4.33 6.21 15.65
N HIS A 112 4.10 7.52 15.50
CA HIS A 112 3.60 8.12 14.27
C HIS A 112 4.73 8.65 13.42
N ALA A 113 4.72 8.30 12.14
CA ALA A 113 5.67 8.80 11.17
C ALA A 113 4.92 9.21 9.90
N HIS A 114 4.80 10.51 9.69
CA HIS A 114 4.02 11.09 8.60
C HIS A 114 4.94 11.55 7.48
N TYR A 115 4.69 11.04 6.28
CA TYR A 115 5.44 11.40 5.08
C TYR A 115 4.53 12.08 4.06
N LYS A 116 5.06 13.12 3.44
CA LYS A 116 4.52 13.72 2.22
C LYS A 116 5.36 13.27 1.04
N CYS A 117 4.71 12.57 0.12
CA CYS A 117 5.29 12.10 -1.10
C CYS A 117 4.74 12.94 -2.25
N THR A 118 5.61 13.70 -2.89
CA THR A 118 5.28 14.54 -4.04
C THR A 118 5.76 13.85 -5.31
N ILE A 119 4.84 13.58 -6.23
CA ILE A 119 5.07 12.87 -7.48
C ILE A 119 4.98 13.88 -8.61
N TYR A 120 6.06 14.07 -9.34
CA TYR A 120 6.12 14.87 -10.56
C TYR A 120 6.15 13.93 -11.76
N TYR A 121 5.31 14.17 -12.76
CA TYR A 121 5.24 13.33 -13.95
C TYR A 121 4.71 14.10 -15.15
N SER A 122 5.01 13.61 -16.35
CA SER A 122 4.36 14.08 -17.58
C SER A 122 3.23 13.12 -17.93
N GLU A 123 2.00 13.62 -18.13
CA GLU A 123 0.83 12.84 -18.53
C GLU A 123 0.47 13.10 -20.00
N THR A 124 0.27 12.04 -20.76
CA THR A 124 -0.31 12.10 -22.10
C THR A 124 -1.61 11.31 -22.10
N THR A 125 -2.72 12.00 -22.31
CA THR A 125 -4.04 11.39 -22.46
C THR A 125 -4.42 11.38 -23.94
N ARG A 126 -4.59 10.18 -24.50
CA ARG A 126 -5.08 9.96 -25.87
C ARG A 126 -6.55 9.58 -25.81
N VAL A 127 -7.40 10.45 -26.36
CA VAL A 127 -8.83 10.23 -26.47
C VAL A 127 -9.13 9.87 -27.92
N GLY A 128 -9.65 8.67 -28.17
CA GLY A 128 -10.02 8.21 -29.51
C GLY A 128 -11.50 8.39 -29.85
N TRP A 129 -12.36 8.69 -28.87
CA TRP A 129 -13.80 8.90 -29.06
C TRP A 129 -14.35 9.88 -28.01
N PRO A 130 -15.33 10.76 -28.31
CA PRO A 130 -16.07 10.90 -29.57
C PRO A 130 -15.35 11.71 -30.65
N VAL A 131 -14.44 12.60 -30.27
CA VAL A 131 -13.61 13.37 -31.18
C VAL A 131 -12.15 13.07 -30.84
N PRO A 132 -11.37 12.48 -31.75
CA PRO A 132 -9.99 12.14 -31.46
C PRO A 132 -9.13 13.36 -31.14
N HIS A 133 -8.47 13.35 -29.99
CA HIS A 133 -7.51 14.39 -29.59
C HIS A 133 -6.50 13.85 -28.58
N THR A 134 -5.37 14.56 -28.44
CA THR A 134 -4.33 14.25 -27.47
C THR A 134 -4.14 15.45 -26.55
N LEU A 135 -4.18 15.19 -25.25
CA LEU A 135 -3.87 16.15 -24.20
C LEU A 135 -2.51 15.79 -23.61
N VAL A 136 -1.64 16.79 -23.48
CA VAL A 136 -0.32 16.63 -22.87
C VAL A 136 -0.23 17.62 -21.71
N ASP A 137 0.12 17.09 -20.54
CA ASP A 137 0.45 17.85 -19.35
C ASP A 137 1.89 17.50 -18.96
N GLU A 138 2.82 18.44 -19.18
CA GLU A 138 4.25 18.21 -18.98
C GLU A 138 4.68 18.35 -17.51
N ASP A 139 3.90 19.08 -16.70
CA ASP A 139 4.23 19.49 -15.33
C ASP A 139 3.20 18.98 -14.31
N ALA A 140 2.57 17.83 -14.58
CA ALA A 140 1.60 17.24 -13.68
C ALA A 140 2.25 16.86 -12.34
N GLN A 141 1.53 17.13 -11.26
CA GLN A 141 1.99 16.91 -9.90
C GLN A 141 0.88 16.33 -9.03
N GLU A 142 1.21 15.34 -8.22
CA GLU A 142 0.31 14.76 -7.23
C GLU A 142 1.01 14.64 -5.87
N VAL A 143 0.26 14.86 -4.79
CA VAL A 143 0.78 14.79 -3.42
C VAL A 143 0.01 13.73 -2.66
N ILE A 144 0.76 12.76 -2.13
CA ILE A 144 0.23 11.63 -1.37
C ILE A 144 0.81 11.67 0.03
N TYR A 145 -0.07 11.54 1.03
CA TYR A 145 0.33 11.40 2.42
C TYR A 145 0.34 9.91 2.78
N ILE A 146 1.46 9.46 3.35
CA ILE A 146 1.67 8.07 3.76
C ILE A 146 2.11 8.06 5.23
N ASP A 147 1.46 7.22 6.03
CA ASP A 147 1.69 7.12 7.46
C ASP A 147 2.35 5.77 7.78
N HIS A 148 3.57 5.81 8.32
CA HIS A 148 4.33 4.65 8.78
C HIS A 148 4.17 4.45 10.28
N ASN A 149 2.94 4.12 10.69
CA ASN A 149 2.61 3.95 12.08
C ASN A 149 3.00 2.55 12.56
N HIS A 150 3.67 2.47 13.70
CA HIS A 150 4.06 1.19 14.29
C HIS A 150 4.00 1.24 15.82
N PHE A 151 3.88 0.07 16.45
CA PHE A 151 3.78 -0.03 17.89
C PHE A 151 5.11 -0.42 18.51
N HIS A 152 5.43 0.14 19.66
CA HIS A 152 6.48 -0.32 20.57
C HIS A 152 5.87 -0.92 21.81
N MET A 153 6.30 -2.12 22.19
CA MET A 153 5.88 -2.71 23.46
C MET A 153 6.47 -1.93 24.65
N VAL A 154 5.71 -1.77 25.73
CA VAL A 154 6.16 -1.07 26.93
C VAL A 154 5.93 -1.90 28.18
N GLY A 155 6.95 -1.97 29.03
CA GLY A 155 6.91 -2.75 30.27
C GLY A 155 7.35 -4.19 30.07
N ASN A 156 7.31 -4.96 31.16
CA ASN A 156 7.72 -6.36 31.16
C ASN A 156 6.56 -7.25 30.67
N VAL A 157 6.31 -7.24 29.36
CA VAL A 157 5.26 -8.03 28.73
C VAL A 157 5.83 -9.42 28.41
N ASP A 158 5.24 -10.47 28.97
CA ASP A 158 5.56 -11.85 28.60
C ASP A 158 4.90 -12.16 27.26
N THR A 159 5.72 -12.21 26.21
CA THR A 159 5.28 -12.48 24.84
C THR A 159 5.25 -13.97 24.51
N GLY A 160 5.56 -14.82 25.50
CA GLY A 160 5.64 -16.27 25.35
C GLY A 160 6.93 -16.71 24.65
N ALA A 161 7.23 -18.01 24.77
CA ALA A 161 8.50 -18.63 24.33
C ALA A 161 8.75 -18.63 22.80
N GLY A 162 7.82 -18.09 21.98
CA GLY A 162 7.88 -18.12 20.52
C GLY A 162 7.87 -16.75 19.85
N ALA A 163 8.05 -15.66 20.61
CA ALA A 163 8.01 -14.33 20.04
C ALA A 163 9.34 -13.98 19.34
N ASN A 164 9.27 -13.67 18.04
CA ASN A 164 10.39 -13.28 17.20
C ASN A 164 10.28 -11.77 16.92
N PHE A 165 10.75 -10.94 17.84
CA PHE A 165 10.96 -9.51 17.61
C PHE A 165 12.36 -9.13 18.07
#